data_AF-A0A960MRX7-F1
#
_entry.id   AF-A0A960MRX7-F1
#
_cell.length_a   1.000
_cell.length_b   1.000
_cell.length_c   1.000
_cell.angle_alpha   90.00
_cell.angle_beta   90.00
_cell.angle_gamma   90.00
#
_symmetry.space_group_name_H-M   'P 1'
#
loop_
_entity.id
_entity.type
_entity.pdbx_description
1 polymer ?
#
loop_
_entity_poly.entity_id
_entity_poly.type
_entity_poly.pdbx_seq_one_letter_code
_entity_poly.pdbx_strand_id
1 'polypeptide(L)'
;MTRFFTFQMYLLGFAMLLVGGVAKAQDPVATGARDMLEKYKACLVVVTVEGRLTTTTDGDPLPDQQQQRRTLGVSIRPTGLIVISNSAVDPSVGLAGQKARLDDKVVTIQAAKTVFEKVEISYGDSTVLPGTVIGQDADADVAFVLPDEAAAKKMSKTFEYVDLANSAQSEPADEVVGLSRSSSAYAYMPTVIVGRVTGVFNGDRRYFVTTAGTAQGIPVFTTDGRVVGITLERIIENKRTNILGTLAAQSIGVLADLALEKAGGSGASAAPAAAPAPAAPTPEAPAPTKGGN
;
A
#
# COMPACT_ATOMS: atom_id res chain seq x y z
N MET A 1 8.06 -10.48 -100.54
CA MET A 1 6.77 -11.16 -100.30
C MET A 1 6.63 -11.35 -98.79
N THR A 2 5.94 -10.43 -98.09
CA THR A 2 4.58 -10.60 -97.52
C THR A 2 4.66 -11.27 -96.12
N ARG A 3 4.63 -10.52 -94.99
CA ARG A 3 3.47 -10.17 -94.12
C ARG A 3 2.73 -11.43 -93.60
N PHE A 4 2.31 -11.65 -92.33
CA PHE A 4 1.81 -10.76 -91.25
C PHE A 4 1.49 -11.59 -89.96
N PHE A 5 1.37 -10.92 -88.79
CA PHE A 5 0.64 -11.23 -87.53
C PHE A 5 1.10 -12.35 -86.55
N THR A 6 0.87 -12.37 -85.21
CA THR A 6 0.87 -11.47 -84.02
C THR A 6 0.64 -12.39 -82.79
N PHE A 7 1.05 -11.97 -81.57
CA PHE A 7 0.32 -12.07 -80.27
C PHE A 7 0.82 -13.02 -79.15
N GLN A 8 0.82 -12.45 -77.92
CA GLN A 8 0.78 -13.04 -76.55
C GLN A 8 2.06 -13.71 -75.97
N MET A 9 2.48 -13.57 -74.69
CA MET A 9 2.08 -12.79 -73.50
C MET A 9 3.02 -13.09 -72.32
N TYR A 10 3.27 -12.07 -71.49
CA TYR A 10 3.91 -11.96 -70.16
C TYR A 10 4.18 -13.22 -69.30
N LEU A 11 5.29 -13.23 -68.56
CA LEU A 11 5.25 -13.12 -67.08
C LEU A 11 6.62 -12.76 -66.46
N LEU A 12 6.67 -11.60 -65.82
CA LEU A 12 7.70 -11.18 -64.85
C LEU A 12 7.30 -11.76 -63.48
N GLY A 13 8.10 -12.65 -62.90
CA GLY A 13 7.87 -13.23 -61.57
C GLY A 13 8.76 -12.59 -60.52
N PHE A 14 8.30 -11.50 -59.90
CA PHE A 14 8.94 -10.84 -58.76
C PHE A 14 8.53 -11.56 -57.46
N ALA A 15 9.37 -12.44 -56.92
CA ALA A 15 9.13 -13.11 -55.65
C ALA A 15 9.56 -12.20 -54.49
N MET A 16 8.63 -11.37 -54.01
CA MET A 16 8.79 -10.55 -52.81
C MET A 16 8.52 -11.43 -51.58
N LEU A 17 9.59 -11.87 -50.91
CA LEU A 17 9.53 -12.58 -49.64
C LEU A 17 8.99 -11.62 -48.56
N LEU A 18 7.71 -11.76 -48.24
CA LEU A 18 7.08 -11.14 -47.07
C LEU A 18 7.66 -11.79 -45.81
N VAL A 19 8.72 -11.18 -45.26
CA VAL A 19 9.12 -11.41 -43.87
C VAL A 19 8.06 -10.75 -43.00
N GLY A 20 7.02 -11.52 -42.68
CA GLY A 20 6.01 -11.14 -41.69
C GLY A 20 6.67 -11.03 -40.33
N GLY A 21 7.14 -9.83 -40.00
CA GLY A 21 7.55 -9.48 -38.65
C GLY A 21 6.35 -9.64 -37.73
N VAL A 22 6.31 -10.72 -36.96
CA VAL A 22 5.38 -10.87 -35.84
C VAL A 22 5.81 -9.85 -34.79
N ALA A 23 5.28 -8.63 -34.89
CA ALA A 23 5.32 -7.68 -33.79
C ALA A 23 4.60 -8.36 -32.62
N LYS A 24 5.36 -8.89 -31.65
CA LYS A 24 4.77 -9.35 -30.41
C LYS A 24 4.13 -8.12 -29.77
N ALA A 25 2.80 -8.06 -29.78
CA ALA A 25 2.06 -7.12 -28.96
C ALA A 25 2.55 -7.31 -27.52
N GLN A 26 3.36 -6.38 -27.02
CA GLN A 26 3.73 -6.37 -25.61
C GLN A 26 2.45 -6.14 -24.82
N ASP A 27 2.19 -7.00 -23.83
CA ASP A 27 1.11 -6.79 -22.88
C ASP A 27 1.32 -5.44 -22.19
N PRO A 28 0.48 -4.42 -22.48
CA PRO A 28 0.67 -3.07 -21.96
C PRO A 28 0.65 -3.02 -20.44
N VAL A 29 -0.11 -3.91 -19.79
CA VAL A 29 -0.22 -3.99 -18.33
C VAL A 29 1.07 -4.51 -17.74
N ALA A 30 1.64 -5.57 -18.32
CA ALA A 30 2.91 -6.11 -17.87
C ALA A 30 4.06 -5.11 -18.06
N THR A 31 4.07 -4.33 -19.15
CA THR A 31 5.06 -3.28 -19.36
C THR A 31 4.89 -2.15 -18.34
N GLY A 32 3.68 -1.62 -18.17
CA GLY A 32 3.41 -0.57 -17.18
C GLY A 32 3.74 -0.99 -15.74
N ALA A 33 3.45 -2.23 -15.37
CA ALA A 33 3.80 -2.77 -14.05
C ALA A 33 5.33 -2.83 -13.81
N ARG A 34 6.12 -3.17 -14.84
CA ARG A 34 7.60 -3.15 -14.74
C ARG A 34 8.12 -1.73 -14.60
N ASP A 35 7.61 -0.80 -15.41
CA ASP A 35 8.02 0.60 -15.35
C ASP A 35 7.70 1.21 -13.97
N MET A 36 6.55 0.84 -13.42
CA MET A 36 6.14 1.25 -12.08
C MET A 36 7.03 0.67 -10.98
N LEU A 37 7.40 -0.62 -11.08
CA LEU A 37 8.35 -1.23 -10.15
C LEU A 37 9.71 -0.51 -10.20
N GLU A 38 10.23 -0.24 -11.40
CA GLU A 38 11.50 0.47 -11.57
C GLU A 38 11.44 1.88 -10.99
N LYS A 39 10.34 2.60 -11.21
CA LYS A 39 10.11 3.95 -10.69
C LYS A 39 10.04 3.99 -9.16
N TYR A 40 9.33 3.05 -8.54
CA TYR A 40 8.99 3.14 -7.11
C TYR A 40 9.74 2.15 -6.20
N LYS A 41 10.59 1.26 -6.74
CA LYS A 41 11.33 0.26 -5.92
C LYS A 41 12.18 0.87 -4.81
N ALA A 42 12.63 2.12 -4.96
CA ALA A 42 13.40 2.85 -3.95
C ALA A 42 12.53 3.43 -2.82
N CYS A 43 11.22 3.59 -3.07
CA CYS A 43 10.25 4.05 -2.07
C CYS A 43 9.85 2.93 -1.10
N LEU A 44 9.93 1.67 -1.55
CA LEU A 44 9.66 0.51 -0.72
C LEU A 44 10.77 0.42 0.34
N VAL A 45 10.41 0.06 1.57
CA VAL A 45 11.37 -0.06 2.69
C VAL A 45 11.06 -1.27 3.55
N VAL A 46 12.05 -1.71 4.31
CA VAL A 46 11.89 -2.70 5.37
C VAL A 46 12.18 -2.00 6.69
N VAL A 47 11.22 -2.02 7.60
CA VAL A 47 11.34 -1.38 8.91
C VAL A 47 11.47 -2.46 9.98
N THR A 48 12.52 -2.39 10.78
CA THR A 48 12.70 -3.22 11.97
C THR A 48 12.51 -2.34 13.20
N VAL A 49 11.63 -2.76 14.10
CA VAL A 49 11.29 -2.07 15.33
C VAL A 49 11.57 -2.98 16.50
N GLU A 50 12.36 -2.47 17.45
CA GLU A 50 12.57 -3.09 18.75
C GLU A 50 11.81 -2.27 19.80
N GLY A 51 11.10 -2.97 20.67
CA GLY A 51 10.36 -2.34 21.74
C GLY A 51 10.02 -3.30 22.86
N ARG A 52 9.51 -2.72 23.94
CA ARG A 52 9.09 -3.44 25.13
C ARG A 52 7.58 -3.42 25.25
N LEU A 53 6.97 -4.60 25.29
CA LEU A 53 5.56 -4.77 25.57
C LEU A 53 5.36 -4.88 27.08
N THR A 54 4.51 -4.01 27.61
CA THR A 54 4.01 -4.08 28.99
C THR A 54 2.51 -4.32 28.97
N THR A 55 1.98 -5.09 29.93
CA THR A 55 0.55 -5.38 30.01
C THR A 55 0.05 -5.26 31.44
N THR A 56 -1.19 -4.79 31.57
CA THR A 56 -1.95 -4.79 32.82
C THR A 56 -3.05 -5.83 32.69
N THR A 57 -3.20 -6.67 33.70
CA THR A 57 -4.19 -7.76 33.73
C THR A 57 -5.19 -7.58 34.89
N ASP A 58 -6.24 -8.40 34.92
CA ASP A 58 -7.18 -8.51 36.05
C ASP A 58 -6.63 -9.29 37.26
N GLY A 59 -5.39 -9.77 37.17
CA GLY A 59 -4.69 -10.50 38.22
C GLY A 59 -3.22 -10.11 38.25
N ASP A 60 -2.35 -11.12 38.27
CA ASP A 60 -0.90 -10.90 38.27
C ASP A 60 -0.45 -10.32 36.92
N PRO A 61 0.38 -9.26 36.90
CA PRO A 61 0.87 -8.68 35.65
C PRO A 61 1.73 -9.69 34.89
N LEU A 62 1.63 -9.70 33.57
CA LEU A 62 2.53 -10.50 32.75
C LEU A 62 3.92 -9.84 32.73
N PRO A 63 5.01 -10.62 32.68
CA PRO A 63 6.34 -10.07 32.58
C PRO A 63 6.49 -9.25 31.29
N ASP A 64 7.22 -8.14 31.39
CA ASP A 64 7.60 -7.34 30.24
C ASP A 64 8.30 -8.21 29.19
N GLN A 65 7.95 -7.99 27.92
CA GLN A 65 8.54 -8.74 26.82
C GLN A 65 9.29 -7.82 25.88
N GLN A 66 10.57 -8.10 25.67
CA GLN A 66 11.31 -7.52 24.56
C GLN A 66 10.81 -8.12 23.26
N GLN A 67 10.53 -7.27 22.28
CA GLN A 67 9.99 -7.65 20.99
C GLN A 67 10.83 -7.01 19.91
N GLN A 68 11.24 -7.82 18.94
CA GLN A 68 11.77 -7.33 17.67
C GLN A 68 10.78 -7.73 16.59
N ARG A 69 10.24 -6.73 15.89
CA ARG A 69 9.29 -6.91 14.80
C ARG A 69 9.85 -6.30 13.53
N ARG A 70 9.49 -6.88 12.40
CA ARG A 70 9.90 -6.40 11.10
C ARG A 70 8.70 -6.38 10.17
N THR A 71 8.57 -5.30 9.41
CA THR A 71 7.49 -5.12 8.45
C THR A 71 7.96 -4.40 7.20
N LEU A 72 7.12 -4.42 6.17
CA LEU A 72 7.30 -3.62 4.97
C LEU A 72 6.66 -2.24 5.15
N GLY A 73 7.22 -1.25 4.47
CA GLY A 73 6.69 0.09 4.44
C GLY A 73 6.93 0.78 3.11
N VAL A 74 6.37 1.98 2.99
CA VAL A 74 6.57 2.84 1.83
C VAL A 74 6.82 4.28 2.26
N SER A 75 7.83 4.90 1.67
CA SER A 75 8.10 6.33 1.79
C SER A 75 7.02 7.13 1.02
N ILE A 76 6.41 8.12 1.67
CA ILE A 76 5.25 8.87 1.17
C ILE A 76 5.44 10.39 1.16
N ARG A 77 6.63 10.88 1.56
CA ARG A 77 6.99 12.31 1.54
C ARG A 77 8.47 12.51 1.18
N PRO A 78 8.86 13.70 0.68
CA PRO A 78 10.26 14.05 0.42
C PRO A 78 11.18 13.97 1.64
N THR A 79 10.62 14.08 2.85
CA THR A 79 11.34 13.93 4.13
C THR A 79 11.75 12.49 4.43
N GLY A 80 11.30 11.52 3.62
CA GLY A 80 11.45 10.10 3.91
C GLY A 80 10.42 9.58 4.91
N LEU A 81 9.33 10.31 5.17
CA LEU A 81 8.24 9.82 6.02
C LEU A 81 7.71 8.51 5.45
N ILE A 82 7.73 7.47 6.27
CA ILE A 82 7.31 6.12 5.91
C ILE A 82 6.00 5.80 6.60
N VAL A 83 5.13 5.10 5.88
CA VAL A 83 3.93 4.48 6.43
C VAL A 83 4.09 2.96 6.46
N ILE A 84 3.68 2.37 7.58
CA ILE A 84 3.67 0.92 7.85
C ILE A 84 2.34 0.52 8.49
N SER A 85 2.07 -0.78 8.51
CA SER A 85 1.01 -1.35 9.35
C SER A 85 1.39 -1.25 10.83
N ASN A 86 0.51 -0.68 11.65
CA ASN A 86 0.74 -0.50 13.07
C ASN A 86 0.84 -1.85 13.79
N SER A 87 -0.16 -2.72 13.60
CA SER A 87 -0.24 -4.06 14.21
C SER A 87 0.91 -4.98 13.80
N ALA A 88 1.63 -4.67 12.72
CA ALA A 88 2.84 -5.39 12.33
C ALA A 88 4.01 -5.16 13.30
N VAL A 89 4.10 -3.97 13.89
CA VAL A 89 5.22 -3.55 14.75
C VAL A 89 4.82 -3.35 16.21
N ASP A 90 3.55 -3.07 16.47
CA ASP A 90 2.99 -2.87 17.80
C ASP A 90 2.18 -4.10 18.23
N PRO A 91 2.77 -5.02 19.01
CA PRO A 91 2.06 -6.20 19.49
C PRO A 91 0.93 -5.88 20.47
N SER A 92 0.83 -4.65 21.01
CA SER A 92 -0.24 -4.26 21.92
C SER A 92 -1.60 -4.11 21.23
N VAL A 93 -1.60 -3.91 19.90
CA VAL A 93 -2.81 -3.75 19.09
C VAL A 93 -3.65 -5.03 19.17
N GLY A 94 -4.85 -4.89 19.73
CA GLY A 94 -5.81 -5.97 19.88
C GLY A 94 -5.55 -6.99 21.00
N LEU A 95 -4.63 -6.69 21.93
CA LEU A 95 -4.45 -7.52 23.13
C LEU A 95 -5.49 -7.26 24.22
N ALA A 96 -6.05 -6.04 24.30
CA ALA A 96 -7.06 -5.73 25.31
C ALA A 96 -8.28 -6.67 25.19
N GLY A 97 -8.68 -7.27 26.30
CA GLY A 97 -9.75 -8.27 26.38
C GLY A 97 -9.33 -9.70 26.00
N GLN A 98 -8.10 -9.93 25.55
CA GLN A 98 -7.60 -11.29 25.30
C GLN A 98 -7.27 -12.00 26.62
N LYS A 99 -7.48 -13.32 26.63
CA LYS A 99 -7.11 -14.19 27.74
C LYS A 99 -5.69 -14.71 27.53
N ALA A 100 -4.82 -14.52 28.51
CA ALA A 100 -3.49 -15.07 28.56
C ALA A 100 -3.41 -16.15 29.64
N ARG A 101 -2.63 -17.20 29.39
CA ARG A 101 -2.36 -18.24 30.39
C ARG A 101 -1.03 -17.93 31.06
N LEU A 102 -1.06 -17.80 32.39
CA LEU A 102 0.11 -17.67 33.24
C LEU A 102 0.11 -18.89 34.18
N ASP A 103 1.01 -19.83 33.92
CA ASP A 103 1.05 -21.14 34.58
C ASP A 103 -0.33 -21.86 34.51
N ASP A 104 -0.95 -22.08 35.66
CA ASP A 104 -2.27 -22.71 35.80
C ASP A 104 -3.43 -21.70 35.90
N LYS A 105 -3.15 -20.39 35.79
CA LYS A 105 -4.15 -19.32 35.84
C LYS A 105 -4.41 -18.74 34.45
N VAL A 106 -5.65 -18.33 34.23
CA VAL A 106 -6.05 -17.55 33.05
C VAL A 106 -6.35 -16.14 33.52
N VAL A 107 -5.62 -15.17 32.97
CA VAL A 107 -5.79 -13.74 33.24
C VAL A 107 -6.31 -13.04 31.99
N THR A 108 -7.08 -11.97 32.18
CA THR A 108 -7.57 -11.12 31.10
C THR A 108 -6.68 -9.90 30.99
N ILE A 109 -6.17 -9.61 29.79
CA ILE A 109 -5.40 -8.39 29.53
C ILE A 109 -6.38 -7.21 29.53
N GLN A 110 -6.21 -6.28 30.46
CA GLN A 110 -7.00 -5.05 30.55
C GLN A 110 -6.44 -3.97 29.63
N ALA A 111 -5.12 -3.84 29.62
CA ALA A 111 -4.41 -2.88 28.79
C ALA A 111 -3.05 -3.44 28.36
N ALA A 112 -2.58 -3.01 27.21
CA ALA A 112 -1.25 -3.32 26.72
C ALA A 112 -0.64 -2.06 26.11
N LYS A 113 0.68 -1.91 26.25
CA LYS A 113 1.41 -0.80 25.66
C LYS A 113 2.77 -1.27 25.16
N THR A 114 3.12 -0.85 23.96
CA THR A 114 4.48 -1.00 23.44
C THR A 114 5.23 0.31 23.61
N VAL A 115 6.45 0.24 24.16
CA VAL A 115 7.42 1.34 24.14
C VAL A 115 8.45 1.02 23.07
N PHE A 116 8.48 1.80 21.99
CA PHE A 116 9.48 1.64 20.95
C PHE A 116 10.83 2.16 21.44
N GLU A 117 11.85 1.31 21.40
CA GLU A 117 13.19 1.61 21.91
C GLU A 117 14.16 1.90 20.75
N LYS A 118 14.00 1.21 19.62
CA LYS A 118 14.87 1.38 18.44
C LYS A 118 14.10 1.10 17.15
N VAL A 119 14.35 1.91 16.13
CA VAL A 119 13.80 1.71 14.78
C VAL A 119 14.93 1.79 13.76
N GLU A 120 15.00 0.80 12.89
CA GLU A 120 15.91 0.75 11.75
C GLU A 120 15.12 0.66 10.44
N ILE A 121 15.52 1.46 9.46
CA ILE A 121 14.89 1.56 8.16
C ILE A 121 15.91 1.13 7.11
N SER A 122 15.63 0.03 6.41
CA SER A 122 16.39 -0.41 5.24
C SER A 122 15.66 -0.02 3.96
N TYR A 123 16.34 0.71 3.09
CA TYR A 123 15.79 1.13 1.80
C TYR A 123 16.01 0.09 0.69
N GLY A 124 16.42 -1.14 1.05
CA GLY A 124 16.68 -2.25 0.12
C GLY A 124 17.90 -2.05 -0.79
N ASP A 125 18.55 -0.91 -0.66
CA ASP A 125 19.96 -0.72 -0.98
C ASP A 125 20.81 -1.12 0.25
N SER A 126 22.09 -0.78 0.25
CA SER A 126 22.97 -0.96 1.41
C SER A 126 22.74 0.09 2.52
N THR A 127 21.73 0.95 2.40
CA THR A 127 21.48 2.05 3.33
C THR A 127 20.55 1.58 4.44
N VAL A 128 21.02 1.72 5.68
CA VAL A 128 20.21 1.56 6.88
C VAL A 128 20.28 2.86 7.66
N LEU A 129 19.11 3.44 7.95
CA LEU A 129 18.99 4.66 8.76
C LEU A 129 18.23 4.36 10.05
N PRO A 130 18.64 4.95 11.19
CA PRO A 130 17.79 4.98 12.35
C PRO A 130 16.54 5.85 12.07
N GLY A 131 15.47 5.61 12.81
CA GLY A 131 14.26 6.42 12.74
C GLY A 131 13.47 6.42 14.03
N THR A 132 12.30 7.04 13.98
CA THR A 132 11.38 7.18 15.12
C THR A 132 9.94 7.01 14.65
N VAL A 133 9.14 6.27 15.42
CA VAL A 133 7.68 6.26 15.22
C VAL A 133 7.13 7.59 15.73
N ILE A 134 6.56 8.40 14.84
CA ILE A 134 6.08 9.76 15.17
C ILE A 134 4.56 9.83 15.40
N GLY A 135 3.83 8.79 15.02
CA GLY A 135 2.39 8.72 15.19
C GLY A 135 1.83 7.35 14.84
N GLN A 136 0.73 7.01 15.49
CA GLN A 136 -0.02 5.77 15.28
C GLN A 136 -1.52 6.09 15.23
N ASP A 137 -2.24 5.34 14.41
CA ASP A 137 -3.70 5.25 14.39
C ASP A 137 -4.06 3.76 14.41
N ALA A 138 -4.51 3.28 15.58
CA ALA A 138 -4.80 1.87 15.79
C ALA A 138 -6.02 1.40 14.98
N ASP A 139 -7.03 2.26 14.77
CA ASP A 139 -8.24 1.90 14.03
C ASP A 139 -7.97 1.77 12.53
N ALA A 140 -7.06 2.59 12.01
CA ALA A 140 -6.60 2.55 10.62
C ALA A 140 -5.57 1.45 10.35
N ASP A 141 -5.01 0.87 11.42
CA ASP A 141 -3.78 0.08 11.37
C ASP A 141 -2.58 0.82 10.77
N VAL A 142 -2.42 2.11 11.05
CA VAL A 142 -1.35 2.94 10.47
C VAL A 142 -0.35 3.36 11.53
N ALA A 143 0.95 3.24 11.24
CA ALA A 143 2.00 3.94 11.96
C ALA A 143 2.92 4.69 10.99
N PHE A 144 3.46 5.80 11.46
CA PHE A 144 4.35 6.67 10.70
C PHE A 144 5.74 6.68 11.30
N VAL A 145 6.74 6.43 10.46
CA VAL A 145 8.15 6.39 10.84
C VAL A 145 8.88 7.50 10.10
N LEU A 146 9.61 8.33 10.85
CA LEU A 146 10.47 9.36 10.28
C LEU A 146 11.94 8.93 10.43
N PRO A 147 12.74 8.92 9.35
CA PRO A 147 14.17 8.69 9.46
C PRO A 147 14.86 9.82 10.20
N ASP A 148 15.96 9.52 10.88
CA ASP A 148 16.79 10.51 11.53
C ASP A 148 17.43 11.45 10.49
N GLU A 149 17.13 12.75 10.60
CA GLU A 149 17.55 13.75 9.61
C GLU A 149 19.07 13.93 9.57
N ALA A 150 19.75 13.84 10.73
CA ALA A 150 21.20 14.01 10.81
C ALA A 150 21.92 12.83 10.15
N ALA A 151 21.47 11.60 10.37
CA ALA A 151 21.97 10.40 9.74
C ALA A 151 21.72 10.43 8.22
N ALA A 152 20.52 10.84 7.80
CA ALA A 152 20.19 10.99 6.38
C ALA A 152 21.11 12.00 5.68
N LYS A 153 21.34 13.18 6.29
CA LYS A 153 22.27 14.22 5.79
C LYS A 153 23.70 13.71 5.71
N LYS A 154 24.18 13.01 6.73
CA LYS A 154 25.53 12.43 6.78
C LYS A 154 25.77 11.44 5.64
N MET A 155 24.73 10.73 5.20
CA MET A 155 24.78 9.78 4.09
C MET A 155 24.38 10.39 2.75
N SER A 156 24.10 11.69 2.70
CA SER A 156 23.55 12.39 1.52
C SER A 156 22.35 11.65 0.90
N LYS A 157 21.49 11.09 1.76
CA LYS A 157 20.34 10.29 1.33
C LYS A 157 19.23 11.21 0.81
N THR A 158 18.83 10.98 -0.43
CA THR A 158 17.57 11.48 -0.99
C THR A 158 16.51 10.39 -0.92
N PHE A 159 15.28 10.77 -0.56
CA PHE A 159 14.18 9.85 -0.44
C PHE A 159 13.29 9.92 -1.67
N GLU A 160 13.24 8.82 -2.42
CA GLU A 160 12.14 8.58 -3.34
C GLU A 160 10.88 8.32 -2.52
N TYR A 161 9.73 8.79 -3.02
CA TYR A 161 8.46 8.66 -2.33
C TYR A 161 7.29 8.44 -3.28
N VAL A 162 6.24 7.83 -2.75
CA VAL A 162 4.94 7.74 -3.41
C VAL A 162 4.15 8.99 -3.07
N ASP A 163 3.84 9.79 -4.09
CA ASP A 163 3.00 10.98 -3.92
C ASP A 163 1.52 10.57 -3.74
N LEU A 164 1.03 10.72 -2.51
CA LEU A 164 -0.37 10.44 -2.16
C LEU A 164 -1.35 11.46 -2.74
N ALA A 165 -0.89 12.65 -3.16
CA ALA A 165 -1.74 13.62 -3.83
C ALA A 165 -2.11 13.15 -5.26
N ASN A 166 -1.21 12.42 -5.92
CA ASN A 166 -1.47 11.74 -7.20
C ASN A 166 -2.28 10.45 -7.01
N SER A 167 -3.42 10.57 -6.35
CA SER A 167 -4.28 9.45 -6.00
C SER A 167 -5.37 9.17 -7.05
N ALA A 168 -5.86 7.94 -7.04
CA ALA A 168 -6.97 7.49 -7.86
C ALA A 168 -8.02 6.78 -7.02
N GLN A 169 -9.26 6.87 -7.47
CA GLN A 169 -10.27 5.90 -7.08
C GLN A 169 -10.20 4.70 -8.02
N SER A 170 -10.68 3.56 -7.54
CA SER A 170 -10.85 2.35 -8.34
C SER A 170 -12.16 1.67 -7.98
N GLU A 171 -12.72 0.96 -8.94
CA GLU A 171 -13.96 0.21 -8.82
C GLU A 171 -13.71 -1.29 -8.98
N PRO A 172 -14.64 -2.16 -8.55
CA PRO A 172 -14.49 -3.59 -8.72
C PRO A 172 -14.22 -3.97 -10.19
N ALA A 173 -13.34 -4.94 -10.38
CA ALA A 173 -12.78 -5.40 -11.65
C ALA A 173 -11.72 -4.51 -12.31
N ASP A 174 -11.47 -3.29 -11.81
CA ASP A 174 -10.34 -2.47 -12.30
C ASP A 174 -9.01 -3.17 -12.04
N GLU A 175 -8.11 -3.09 -13.02
CA GLU A 175 -6.75 -3.61 -12.90
C GLU A 175 -5.88 -2.68 -12.04
N VAL A 176 -5.10 -3.31 -11.16
CA VAL A 176 -4.24 -2.62 -10.21
C VAL A 176 -2.89 -3.33 -10.11
N VAL A 177 -1.87 -2.59 -9.69
CA VAL A 177 -0.50 -3.05 -9.53
C VAL A 177 -0.09 -2.86 -8.07
N GLY A 178 0.31 -3.94 -7.41
CA GLY A 178 0.86 -3.94 -6.05
C GLY A 178 2.37 -4.05 -6.12
N LEU A 179 3.08 -3.19 -5.40
CA LEU A 179 4.53 -3.23 -5.31
C LEU A 179 4.96 -3.64 -3.90
N SER A 180 5.92 -4.54 -3.80
CA SER A 180 6.35 -5.09 -2.52
C SER A 180 7.83 -5.43 -2.53
N ARG A 181 8.32 -5.91 -1.39
CA ARG A 181 9.60 -6.60 -1.31
C ARG A 181 9.39 -8.04 -0.89
N SER A 182 10.18 -8.92 -1.47
CA SER A 182 10.24 -10.33 -1.09
C SER A 182 10.72 -10.50 0.36
N SER A 183 10.64 -11.72 0.88
CA SER A 183 11.16 -12.01 2.23
C SER A 183 12.69 -11.90 2.29
N SER A 184 13.24 -11.94 3.51
CA SER A 184 14.69 -12.00 3.71
C SER A 184 15.37 -13.17 3.00
N ALA A 185 14.64 -14.26 2.71
CA ALA A 185 15.15 -15.40 1.97
C ALA A 185 15.58 -15.04 0.53
N TYR A 186 15.00 -13.98 -0.04
CA TYR A 186 15.35 -13.41 -1.34
C TYR A 186 15.97 -12.02 -1.21
N ALA A 187 16.58 -11.72 -0.05
CA ALA A 187 17.25 -10.46 0.24
C ALA A 187 16.38 -9.21 0.02
N TYR A 188 15.07 -9.30 0.24
CA TYR A 188 14.13 -8.19 0.06
C TYR A 188 14.15 -7.58 -1.36
N MET A 189 14.43 -8.39 -2.38
CA MET A 189 14.31 -7.97 -3.78
C MET A 189 12.92 -7.37 -4.04
N PRO A 190 12.83 -6.23 -4.78
CA PRO A 190 11.55 -5.66 -5.20
C PRO A 190 10.72 -6.65 -6.03
N THR A 191 9.41 -6.64 -5.81
CA THR A 191 8.45 -7.55 -6.45
C THR A 191 7.21 -6.77 -6.88
N VAL A 192 6.56 -7.27 -7.92
CA VAL A 192 5.36 -6.66 -8.50
C VAL A 192 4.29 -7.73 -8.70
N ILE A 193 3.04 -7.37 -8.41
CA ILE A 193 1.87 -8.21 -8.64
C ILE A 193 0.82 -7.37 -9.38
N VAL A 194 0.38 -7.86 -10.53
CA VAL A 194 -0.81 -7.33 -11.21
C VAL A 194 -2.02 -8.07 -10.69
N GLY A 195 -3.07 -7.34 -10.35
CA GLY A 195 -4.30 -7.87 -9.80
C GLY A 195 -5.50 -7.02 -10.15
N ARG A 196 -6.59 -7.22 -9.43
CA ARG A 196 -7.82 -6.43 -9.57
C ARG A 196 -8.34 -5.98 -8.23
N VAL A 197 -9.08 -4.88 -8.24
CA VAL A 197 -10.00 -4.57 -7.15
C VAL A 197 -11.15 -5.57 -7.21
N THR A 198 -11.44 -6.22 -6.09
CA THR A 198 -12.54 -7.20 -5.97
C THR A 198 -13.72 -6.62 -5.19
N GLY A 199 -13.52 -5.51 -4.48
CA GLY A 199 -14.57 -4.84 -3.73
C GLY A 199 -14.13 -3.48 -3.22
N VAL A 200 -15.11 -2.61 -2.99
CA VAL A 200 -14.91 -1.28 -2.43
C VAL A 200 -15.80 -1.16 -1.19
N PHE A 201 -15.19 -0.80 -0.06
CA PHE A 201 -15.89 -0.56 1.19
C PHE A 201 -15.92 0.95 1.48
N ASN A 202 -17.12 1.51 1.63
CA ASN A 202 -17.36 2.93 1.89
C ASN A 202 -17.94 3.14 3.30
N GLY A 203 -17.18 2.81 4.33
CA GLY A 203 -17.52 3.17 5.72
C GLY A 203 -16.89 4.51 6.12
N ASP A 204 -16.56 4.66 7.40
CA ASP A 204 -15.87 5.87 7.93
C ASP A 204 -14.56 6.18 7.20
N ARG A 205 -13.89 5.11 6.74
CA ARG A 205 -12.72 5.18 5.86
C ARG A 205 -12.96 4.30 4.66
N ARG A 206 -12.51 4.76 3.49
CA ARG A 206 -12.61 3.99 2.25
C ARG A 206 -11.49 2.97 2.17
N TYR A 207 -11.86 1.72 1.90
CA TYR A 207 -10.93 0.62 1.69
C TYR A 207 -11.23 -0.10 0.38
N PHE A 208 -10.18 -0.59 -0.26
CA PHE A 208 -10.27 -1.46 -1.42
C PHE A 208 -9.85 -2.87 -1.02
N VAL A 209 -10.62 -3.86 -1.44
CA VAL A 209 -10.21 -5.27 -1.39
C VAL A 209 -9.58 -5.56 -2.74
N THR A 210 -8.33 -6.02 -2.75
CA THR A 210 -7.58 -6.21 -4.00
C THR A 210 -6.80 -7.52 -3.98
N THR A 211 -6.55 -8.10 -5.16
CA THR A 211 -5.67 -9.27 -5.28
C THR A 211 -4.19 -8.89 -5.42
N ALA A 212 -3.87 -7.60 -5.51
CA ALA A 212 -2.51 -7.10 -5.64
C ALA A 212 -1.88 -6.71 -4.28
N GLY A 213 -2.72 -6.40 -3.28
CA GLY A 213 -2.33 -6.14 -1.90
C GLY A 213 -2.15 -7.42 -1.08
N THR A 214 -1.08 -8.18 -1.35
CA THR A 214 -0.89 -9.52 -0.77
C THR A 214 -0.31 -9.55 0.65
N ALA A 215 0.12 -8.41 1.18
CA ALA A 215 0.69 -8.26 2.52
C ALA A 215 0.53 -6.82 3.02
N GLN A 216 0.77 -6.62 4.32
CA GLN A 216 0.85 -5.29 4.92
C GLN A 216 2.02 -4.47 4.33
N GLY A 217 1.83 -3.16 4.23
CA GLY A 217 2.84 -2.22 3.73
C GLY A 217 2.95 -2.15 2.20
N ILE A 218 2.08 -2.85 1.45
CA ILE A 218 2.08 -2.85 -0.02
C ILE A 218 1.33 -1.63 -0.56
N PRO A 219 1.99 -0.65 -1.20
CA PRO A 219 1.30 0.35 -2.01
C PRO A 219 0.67 -0.30 -3.25
N VAL A 220 -0.57 0.11 -3.53
CA VAL A 220 -1.35 -0.34 -4.69
C VAL A 220 -1.62 0.86 -5.58
N PHE A 221 -1.46 0.65 -6.88
CA PHE A 221 -1.59 1.65 -7.93
C PHE A 221 -2.57 1.18 -8.98
N THR A 222 -3.16 2.15 -9.68
CA THR A 222 -3.84 1.95 -10.95
C THR A 222 -2.83 1.70 -12.07
N THR A 223 -3.26 1.16 -13.22
CA THR A 223 -2.36 0.85 -14.35
C THR A 223 -1.71 2.09 -14.97
N ASP A 224 -2.26 3.29 -14.77
CA ASP A 224 -1.66 4.59 -15.12
C ASP A 224 -0.70 5.14 -14.05
N GLY A 225 -0.46 4.40 -12.97
CA GLY A 225 0.54 4.73 -11.94
C GLY A 225 0.09 5.74 -10.89
N ARG A 226 -1.21 6.02 -10.79
CA ARG A 226 -1.78 6.78 -9.66
C ARG A 226 -2.03 5.86 -8.47
N VAL A 227 -1.78 6.35 -7.26
CA VAL A 227 -1.87 5.52 -6.06
C VAL A 227 -3.33 5.34 -5.63
N VAL A 228 -3.74 4.09 -5.43
CA VAL A 228 -5.05 3.73 -4.86
C VAL A 228 -4.99 3.83 -3.34
N GLY A 229 -3.93 3.28 -2.76
CA GLY A 229 -3.76 3.24 -1.32
C GLY A 229 -2.64 2.30 -0.89
N ILE A 230 -2.61 1.98 0.40
CA ILE A 230 -1.62 1.05 0.97
C ILE A 230 -2.34 -0.04 1.74
N THR A 231 -1.89 -1.28 1.56
CA THR A 231 -2.48 -2.48 2.15
C THR A 231 -2.05 -2.61 3.60
N LEU A 232 -3.03 -2.72 4.49
CA LEU A 232 -2.89 -2.80 5.95
C LEU A 232 -3.82 -3.89 6.47
N GLU A 233 -3.75 -4.20 7.76
CA GLU A 233 -4.74 -5.05 8.41
C GLU A 233 -6.01 -4.24 8.71
N ARG A 234 -7.18 -4.88 8.60
CA ARG A 234 -8.42 -4.31 9.12
C ARG A 234 -8.47 -4.53 10.62
N ILE A 235 -8.57 -3.44 11.36
CA ILE A 235 -8.92 -3.44 12.78
C ILE A 235 -10.40 -3.12 12.90
N ILE A 236 -11.13 -3.93 13.67
CA ILE A 236 -12.56 -3.75 13.92
C ILE A 236 -12.77 -3.85 15.43
N GLU A 237 -13.35 -2.82 16.05
CA GLU A 237 -13.57 -2.76 17.49
C GLU A 237 -12.27 -3.05 18.29
N ASN A 238 -11.16 -2.43 17.88
CA ASN A 238 -9.81 -2.67 18.41
C ASN A 238 -9.30 -4.11 18.28
N LYS A 239 -9.96 -4.99 17.52
CA LYS A 239 -9.52 -6.37 17.30
C LYS A 239 -8.86 -6.53 15.94
N ARG A 240 -7.74 -7.25 15.96
CA ARG A 240 -7.07 -7.77 14.76
C ARG A 240 -7.96 -8.78 14.06
N THR A 241 -8.21 -8.58 12.78
CA THR A 241 -9.06 -9.47 11.99
C THR A 241 -8.25 -10.45 11.14
N ASN A 242 -6.94 -10.20 10.97
CA ASN A 242 -6.09 -10.83 9.96
C ASN A 242 -6.60 -10.67 8.51
N ILE A 243 -7.56 -9.77 8.27
CA ILE A 243 -8.07 -9.45 6.94
C ILE A 243 -7.30 -8.24 6.42
N LEU A 244 -6.78 -8.34 5.20
CA LEU A 244 -6.11 -7.23 4.55
C LEU A 244 -7.12 -6.29 3.87
N GLY A 245 -6.83 -5.00 3.91
CA GLY A 245 -7.55 -3.98 3.16
C GLY A 245 -6.59 -2.88 2.72
N THR A 246 -6.73 -2.41 1.48
CA THR A 246 -5.98 -1.26 0.98
C THR A 246 -6.69 0.01 1.41
N LEU A 247 -6.14 0.71 2.41
CA LEU A 247 -6.66 2.00 2.87
C LEU A 247 -6.40 3.07 1.82
N ALA A 248 -7.41 3.85 1.48
CA ALA A 248 -7.32 4.88 0.44
C ALA A 248 -6.20 5.90 0.71
N ALA A 249 -5.49 6.30 -0.36
CA ALA A 249 -4.35 7.20 -0.28
C ALA A 249 -4.68 8.55 0.40
N GLN A 250 -5.88 9.09 0.18
CA GLN A 250 -6.31 10.36 0.79
C GLN A 250 -6.41 10.25 2.30
N SER A 251 -6.96 9.15 2.82
CA SER A 251 -7.04 8.91 4.27
C SER A 251 -5.65 8.81 4.90
N ILE A 252 -4.72 8.14 4.22
CA ILE A 252 -3.33 8.04 4.70
C ILE A 252 -2.65 9.41 4.72
N GLY A 253 -2.89 10.24 3.70
CA GLY A 253 -2.36 11.60 3.63
C GLY A 253 -2.81 12.46 4.82
N VAL A 254 -4.10 12.42 5.17
CA VAL A 254 -4.63 13.16 6.34
C VAL A 254 -3.99 12.69 7.64
N LEU A 255 -3.85 11.38 7.84
CA LEU A 255 -3.23 10.82 9.04
C LEU A 255 -1.74 11.16 9.13
N ALA A 256 -1.04 11.20 7.99
CA ALA A 256 0.37 11.57 7.93
C ALA A 256 0.58 13.03 8.36
N ASP A 257 -0.28 13.94 7.89
CA ASP A 257 -0.21 15.36 8.23
C ASP A 257 -0.49 15.56 9.74
N LEU A 258 -1.48 14.86 10.30
CA LEU A 258 -1.76 14.86 11.74
C LEU A 258 -0.60 14.31 12.58
N ALA A 259 0.09 13.27 12.10
CA ALA A 259 1.25 12.70 12.79
C ALA A 259 2.44 13.67 12.80
N LEU A 260 2.68 14.35 11.68
CA LEU A 260 3.74 15.37 11.57
C LEU A 260 3.45 16.58 12.47
N GLU A 261 2.20 17.06 12.50
CA GLU A 261 1.78 18.17 13.35
C GLU A 261 2.03 17.86 14.84
N LYS A 262 1.60 16.67 15.30
CA LYS A 262 1.83 16.21 16.68
C LYS A 262 3.32 16.08 17.02
N ALA A 263 4.16 15.74 16.03
CA ALA A 263 5.60 15.62 16.19
C ALA A 263 6.35 16.98 16.12
N GLY A 264 5.63 18.10 15.92
CA GLY A 264 6.22 19.44 15.84
C GLY A 264 6.86 19.79 14.49
N GLY A 265 6.60 18.99 13.44
CA GLY A 265 7.08 19.26 12.08
C GLY A 265 6.10 20.15 11.30
N SER A 266 6.61 21.16 10.60
CA SER A 266 5.81 21.85 9.57
C SER A 266 5.65 20.90 8.37
N GLY A 267 4.54 20.16 8.36
CA GLY A 267 4.07 19.51 7.15
C GLY A 267 3.72 20.59 6.13
N ALA A 268 4.64 20.89 5.22
CA ALA A 268 4.31 21.66 4.02
C ALA A 268 3.37 20.80 3.16
N SER A 269 2.10 20.79 3.52
CA SER A 269 1.01 20.16 2.80
C SER A 269 0.58 21.14 1.70
N ALA A 270 0.69 20.70 0.45
CA ALA A 270 -0.10 21.29 -0.62
C ALA A 270 -1.58 21.03 -0.28
N ALA A 271 -2.36 22.10 -0.19
CA ALA A 271 -3.74 22.10 0.25
C ALA A 271 -4.56 20.94 -0.36
N PRO A 272 -5.43 20.26 0.42
CA PRO A 272 -6.33 19.26 -0.12
C PRO A 272 -7.21 19.91 -1.21
N ALA A 273 -7.20 19.32 -2.40
CA ALA A 273 -8.23 19.58 -3.39
C ALA A 273 -9.60 19.33 -2.73
N ALA A 274 -10.49 20.31 -2.90
CA ALA A 274 -11.80 20.38 -2.28
C ALA A 274 -12.53 19.03 -2.28
N ALA A 275 -13.10 18.67 -1.12
CA ALA A 275 -14.00 17.54 -1.00
C ALA A 275 -15.09 17.61 -2.10
N PRO A 276 -15.37 16.53 -2.83
CA PRO A 276 -16.50 16.50 -3.74
C PRO A 276 -17.78 16.77 -2.95
N ALA A 277 -18.59 17.71 -3.46
CA ALA A 277 -19.88 18.06 -2.88
C ALA A 277 -20.73 16.80 -2.68
N PRO A 278 -21.52 16.72 -1.58
CA PRO A 278 -22.40 15.59 -1.35
C PRO A 278 -23.33 15.41 -2.55
N ALA A 279 -23.37 14.18 -3.07
CA ALA A 279 -24.26 13.79 -4.15
C ALA A 279 -25.70 14.14 -3.76
N ALA A 280 -26.42 14.80 -4.68
CA ALA A 280 -27.82 15.13 -4.50
C ALA A 280 -28.63 13.85 -4.21
N PRO A 281 -29.63 13.92 -3.32
CA PRO A 281 -30.46 12.76 -3.01
C PRO A 281 -31.16 12.27 -4.27
N THR A 282 -31.06 10.96 -4.51
CA THR A 282 -31.75 10.26 -5.60
C THR A 282 -33.27 10.47 -5.45
N PRO A 283 -33.99 10.83 -6.53
CA PRO A 283 -35.45 10.92 -6.47
C PRO A 283 -36.06 9.58 -6.06
N GLU A 284 -36.85 9.62 -5.00
CA GLU A 284 -37.64 8.50 -4.49
C GLU A 284 -38.56 7.97 -5.60
N ALA A 285 -38.47 6.68 -5.90
CA ALA A 285 -39.33 6.04 -6.89
C ALA A 285 -40.81 6.11 -6.42
N PRO A 286 -41.75 6.46 -7.31
CA PRO A 286 -43.15 6.54 -6.93
C PRO A 286 -43.69 5.17 -6.53
N ALA A 287 -44.39 5.14 -5.39
CA ALA A 287 -45.02 3.95 -4.84
C ALA A 287 -46.03 3.33 -5.83
N PRO A 288 -46.16 1.99 -5.88
CA PRO A 288 -47.12 1.33 -6.75
C PRO A 288 -48.55 1.66 -6.32
N THR A 289 -49.34 2.17 -7.25
CA THR A 289 -50.78 2.36 -7.11
C THR A 289 -51.45 1.01 -6.84
N LYS A 290 -52.12 0.90 -5.69
CA LYS A 290 -53.04 -0.21 -5.42
C LYS A 290 -54.18 -0.15 -6.42
N GLY A 291 -54.24 -1.12 -7.33
CA GLY A 291 -55.41 -1.38 -8.16
C GLY A 291 -56.59 -1.75 -7.26
N GLY A 292 -57.67 -0.97 -7.36
CA GLY A 292 -58.97 -1.27 -6.76
C GLY A 292 -59.75 -2.26 -7.63
N ASN A 293 -60.49 -3.13 -6.95
CA ASN A 293 -61.73 -3.72 -7.48
C ASN A 293 -62.85 -2.68 -7.45
#